data_AF-M3A5R9-F1
#
_entry.id   AF-M3A5R9-F1
#
_cell.length_a   1.000
_cell.length_b   1.000
_cell.length_c   1.000
_cell.angle_alpha   90.00
_cell.angle_beta   90.00
_cell.angle_gamma   90.00
#
_symmetry.space_group_name_H-M   'P 1'
#
loop_
_entity.id
_entity.type
_entity.pdbx_description
1 polymer ?
#
loop_
_entity_poly.entity_id
_entity_poly.type
_entity_poly.pdbx_seq_one_letter_code
_entity_poly.pdbx_strand_id
1 'polypeptide(L)' 'MVKILNANPTTDTASVTVTTISIIHVMNAGKLRALADVEVVFDGVEMIIQGVQVGTVTS' A
#
# COMPACT_ATOMS: atom_id res chain seq x y z
N MET A 1 -30.62 0.84 -30.92
CA MET A 1 -29.19 0.61 -30.66
C MET A 1 -28.84 1.25 -29.33
N VAL A 2 -28.37 0.48 -28.35
CA VAL A 2 -27.95 0.99 -27.03
C VAL A 2 -26.46 1.29 -27.09
N LYS A 3 -26.08 2.54 -26.84
CA LYS A 3 -24.67 2.93 -26.72
C LYS A 3 -24.20 2.57 -25.31
N ILE A 4 -23.36 1.54 -25.18
CA ILE A 4 -22.66 1.27 -23.94
C ILE A 4 -21.49 2.27 -23.88
N LEU A 5 -21.51 3.18 -22.91
CA LEU A 5 -20.35 4.04 -22.64
C LEU A 5 -19.32 3.19 -21.90
N ASN A 6 -18.18 2.91 -22.54
CA ASN A 6 -17.01 2.43 -21.82
C ASN A 6 -16.53 3.56 -20.91
N ALA A 7 -16.52 3.33 -19.60
CA ALA A 7 -15.89 4.26 -18.67
C ALA A 7 -14.41 4.39 -19.05
N ASN A 8 -13.95 5.62 -19.27
CA ASN A 8 -12.53 5.90 -19.45
C ASN A 8 -11.90 5.94 -18.05
N PRO A 9 -11.07 4.97 -17.65
CA PRO A 9 -10.43 5.03 -16.34
C PRO A 9 -9.48 6.23 -16.31
N THR A 10 -9.78 7.21 -15.47
CA THR A 10 -8.86 8.31 -15.17
C THR A 10 -7.97 7.89 -14.01
N THR A 11 -6.66 7.96 -14.18
CA THR A 11 -5.70 7.76 -13.09
C THR A 11 -5.38 9.11 -12.46
N ASP A 12 -5.92 9.36 -11.27
CA ASP A 12 -5.50 10.47 -10.42
C ASP A 12 -4.35 10.02 -9.51
N THR A 13 -3.34 10.88 -9.36
CA THR A 13 -2.23 10.65 -8.42
C THR A 13 -2.50 11.46 -7.16
N ALA A 14 -2.45 10.81 -6.00
CA ALA A 14 -2.62 11.46 -4.72
C ALA A 14 -1.44 11.13 -3.79
N SER A 15 -1.10 12.08 -2.93
CA SER A 15 -0.13 11.88 -1.85
C SER A 15 -0.88 11.43 -0.60
N VAL A 16 -0.51 10.27 -0.06
CA VAL A 16 -1.10 9.72 1.17
C VAL A 16 -0.03 9.59 2.26
N THR A 17 -0.44 9.80 3.50
CA THR A 17 0.38 9.44 4.66
C THR A 17 0.11 7.98 5.02
N VAL A 18 1.18 7.21 5.13
CA VAL A 18 1.14 5.81 5.54
C VAL A 18 1.71 5.70 6.95
N THR A 19 0.91 5.18 7.87
CA THR A 19 1.31 4.99 9.27
C THR A 19 1.48 3.50 9.55
N THR A 20 2.61 3.12 10.14
CA THR A 20 2.83 1.72 10.57
C THR A 20 2.06 1.45 11.86
N ILE A 21 1.22 0.41 11.85
CA ILE A 21 0.43 -0.03 13.01
C ILE A 21 1.20 -1.10 13.79
N SER A 22 1.78 -2.05 13.05
CA SER A 22 2.53 -3.18 13.61
C SER A 22 3.77 -3.45 12.77
N ILE A 23 4.83 -3.95 13.41
CA ILE A 23 6.03 -4.40 12.69
C ILE A 23 6.61 -5.65 13.36
N ILE A 24 6.81 -6.69 12.55
CA ILE A 24 7.43 -7.95 12.95
C ILE A 24 8.75 -8.07 12.22
N HIS A 25 9.84 -7.93 12.95
CA HIS A 25 11.19 -8.07 12.39
C HIS A 25 11.48 -9.52 12.01
N VAL A 26 12.06 -9.72 10.83
CA VAL A 26 12.46 -11.03 10.34
C VAL A 26 13.97 -11.09 10.29
N MET A 27 14.55 -12.03 11.04
CA MET A 27 15.98 -12.26 11.09
C MET A 27 16.42 -13.24 10.01
N ASN A 28 17.64 -13.06 9.48
CA ASN A 28 18.28 -13.98 8.52
C ASN A 28 17.50 -14.21 7.20
N ALA A 29 16.62 -13.30 6.78
CA ALA A 29 15.77 -13.44 5.59
C ALA A 29 16.28 -12.72 4.33
N GLY A 30 17.60 -12.65 4.15
CA GLY A 30 18.21 -12.01 2.98
C GLY A 30 17.89 -10.51 2.90
N LYS A 31 17.04 -10.11 1.94
CA LYS A 31 16.62 -8.70 1.73
C LYS A 31 15.38 -8.31 2.53
N LEU A 32 14.60 -9.28 3.03
CA LEU A 32 13.43 -9.03 3.87
C LEU A 32 13.89 -8.67 5.29
N ARG A 33 13.33 -7.59 5.84
CA ARG A 33 13.69 -7.06 7.16
C ARG A 33 12.52 -7.09 8.14
N ALA A 34 11.31 -6.88 7.66
CA ALA A 34 10.11 -7.01 8.48
C ALA A 34 8.87 -7.29 7.64
N LEU A 35 7.83 -7.78 8.31
CA LEU A 35 6.44 -7.67 7.86
C LEU A 35 5.77 -6.57 8.68
N ALA A 36 4.99 -5.71 8.04
CA ALA A 36 4.31 -4.61 8.69
C ALA A 36 2.83 -4.60 8.32
N ASP A 37 1.99 -4.19 9.26
CA ASP A 37 0.64 -3.77 8.96
C ASP A 37 0.62 -2.24 8.96
N VAL A 38 0.01 -1.65 7.94
CA VAL A 38 -0.03 -0.20 7.77
C VAL A 38 -1.45 0.31 7.61
N GLU A 39 -1.65 1.52 8.10
CA GLU A 39 -2.85 2.32 7.90
C GLU A 39 -2.57 3.36 6.82
N VAL A 40 -3.50 3.48 5.89
CA VAL A 40 -3.52 4.51 4.86
C VAL A 40 -4.83 5.25 4.95
N VAL A 41 -4.78 6.56 5.09
CA VAL A 41 -5.97 7.42 5.04
C VAL A 41 -6.03 8.09 3.68
N PHE A 42 -7.10 7.83 2.93
CA PHE A 42 -7.33 8.41 1.61
C PHE A 42 -8.78 8.88 1.48
N ASP A 43 -8.98 10.16 1.16
CA ASP A 43 -10.30 10.79 1.02
C ASP A 43 -11.27 10.51 2.19
N GLY A 44 -10.74 10.50 3.42
CA GLY A 44 -11.52 10.22 4.63
C GLY A 44 -11.89 8.75 4.84
N VAL A 45 -11.36 7.84 4.00
CA VAL A 45 -11.48 6.40 4.14
C VAL A 45 -10.19 5.85 4.76
N GLU A 46 -10.34 5.10 5.85
CA GLU A 46 -9.25 4.33 6.46
C GLU A 46 -9.12 2.97 5.76
N MET A 47 -7.90 2.67 5.30
CA MET A 47 -7.52 1.40 4.70
C MET A 47 -6.42 0.75 5.53
N ILE A 48 -6.64 -0.50 5.94
CA ILE A 48 -5.64 -1.31 6.63
C ILE A 48 -5.05 -2.32 5.64
N ILE A 49 -3.73 -2.27 5.45
CA ILE A 49 -3.00 -3.21 4.59
C ILE A 49 -2.14 -4.10 5.48
N GLN A 50 -2.41 -5.40 5.46
CA GLN A 50 -1.69 -6.38 6.26
C GLN A 50 -0.60 -7.08 5.46
N GLY A 51 0.51 -7.41 6.13
CA GLY A 51 1.59 -8.19 5.53
C GLY A 51 2.46 -7.43 4.53
N VAL A 52 2.61 -6.12 4.68
CA VAL A 52 3.51 -5.29 3.89
C VAL A 52 4.96 -5.74 4.12
N GLN A 53 5.68 -6.04 3.03
CA GLN A 53 7.08 -6.44 3.12
C GLN A 53 7.99 -5.22 3.21
N VAL A 54 8.75 -5.14 4.30
CA VAL A 54 9.78 -4.13 4.50
C VAL A 54 11.12 -4.74 4.11
N GLY A 55 11.73 -4.22 3.05
CA GLY A 55 13.02 -4.67 2.54
C GLY A 55 14.08 -3.58 2.54
N THR A 56 15.33 -3.96 2.30
CA THR A 56 16.42 -2.99 2.08
C THR A 56 16.28 -2.33 0.72
N VAL A 57 16.29 -0.99 0.69
CA VAL A 57 16.46 -0.23 -0.56
C VAL A 57 17.95 -0.24 -0.90
N THR A 58 18.34 -0.97 -1.94
CA THR A 58 19.64 -0.79 -2.59
C THR A 58 19.48 0.30 -3.63
N SER A 59 20.05 1.47 -3.36
CA SER A 59 20.21 2.57 -4.31
C SER A 59 21.27 2.26 -5.37
#